data_AF-A0A918L3A9-F1
#
_entry.id   AF-A0A918L3A9-F1
#
_cell.length_a   1.000
_cell.length_b   1.000
_cell.length_c   1.000
_cell.angle_alpha   90.00
_cell.angle_beta   90.00
_cell.angle_gamma   90.00
#
_symmetry.space_group_name_H-M   'P 1'
#
loop_
_entity.id
_entity.type
_entity.pdbx_description
1 polymer ?
#
loop_
_entity_poly.entity_id
_entity_poly.type
_entity_poly.pdbx_seq_one_letter_code
_entity_poly.pdbx_strand_id
1 'polypeptide(L)'
;MWTPETYLLTRIAALVAMDASPASYLLDVGAAEGLGVPLERIQGTLVAVAPVVGSARVVSAARNIGEAFWLPVDDEGEEPGAAT
;
A
#
# COMPACT_ATOMS: atom_id res chain seq x y z
N MET A 1 -9.28 8.45 -19.19
CA MET A 1 -9.94 8.08 -17.91
C MET A 1 -8.95 7.25 -17.13
N TRP A 2 -8.66 7.60 -15.87
CA TRP A 2 -7.74 6.79 -15.05
C TRP A 2 -8.42 5.47 -14.68
N THR A 3 -7.67 4.38 -14.70
CA THR A 3 -8.17 3.08 -14.25
C THR A 3 -8.02 2.96 -12.72
N PRO A 4 -8.79 2.09 -12.05
CA PRO A 4 -8.59 1.81 -10.63
C PRO A 4 -7.14 1.41 -10.29
N GLU A 5 -6.50 0.59 -11.13
CA GLU A 5 -5.09 0.23 -11.01
C GLU A 5 -4.18 1.46 -11.07
N THR A 6 -4.36 2.34 -12.06
CA THR A 6 -3.56 3.57 -12.18
C THR A 6 -3.68 4.47 -10.95
N TYR A 7 -4.88 4.61 -10.40
CA TYR A 7 -5.11 5.38 -9.19
C TYR A 7 -4.38 4.78 -7.98
N LEU A 8 -4.47 3.46 -7.80
CA LEU A 8 -3.82 2.73 -6.72
C LEU A 8 -2.29 2.80 -6.78
N LEU A 9 -1.69 2.52 -7.94
CA LEU A 9 -0.24 2.59 -8.11
C LEU A 9 0.28 4.02 -7.87
N THR A 10 -0.50 5.04 -8.24
CA THR A 10 -0.16 6.44 -7.96
C THR A 10 -0.16 6.73 -6.46
N ARG A 11 -1.12 6.18 -5.70
CA ARG A 11 -1.15 6.31 -4.23
C ARG A 11 0.03 5.61 -3.58
N ILE A 12 0.36 4.40 -4.01
CA ILE A 12 1.55 3.68 -3.53
C ILE A 12 2.82 4.49 -3.80
N ALA A 13 2.97 5.06 -5.01
CA ALA A 13 4.09 5.94 -5.34
C ALA A 13 4.19 7.16 -4.41
N ALA A 14 3.06 7.77 -4.04
CA ALA A 14 3.02 8.88 -3.10
C ALA A 14 3.42 8.45 -1.68
N LEU A 15 2.96 7.28 -1.19
CA LEU A 15 3.38 6.73 0.10
C LEU A 15 4.90 6.49 0.16
N VAL A 16 5.47 5.96 -0.93
CA VAL A 16 6.93 5.78 -1.05
C VAL A 16 7.65 7.13 -0.98
N ALA A 17 7.15 8.16 -1.70
CA ALA A 17 7.75 9.49 -1.69
C ALA A 17 7.72 10.14 -0.29
N MET A 18 6.69 9.84 0.49
CA MET A 18 6.49 10.34 1.86
C MET A 18 7.25 9.55 2.93
N ASP A 19 7.89 8.43 2.56
CA ASP A 19 8.47 7.47 3.53
C ASP A 19 7.44 7.02 4.58
N ALA A 20 6.25 6.63 4.09
CA ALA A 20 5.11 6.31 4.93
C ALA A 20 5.34 5.08 5.83
N SER A 21 4.62 5.02 6.96
CA SER A 21 4.64 3.88 7.88
C SER A 21 4.00 2.62 7.27
N PRO A 22 4.33 1.41 7.77
CA PRO A 22 3.75 0.14 7.29
C PRO A 22 2.21 0.14 7.22
N ALA A 23 1.54 0.61 8.27
CA ALA A 23 0.07 0.64 8.33
C ALA A 23 -0.56 1.46 7.19
N SER A 24 0.14 2.48 6.67
CA SER A 24 -0.38 3.32 5.58
C SER A 24 -0.50 2.56 4.25
N TYR A 25 0.24 1.45 4.09
CA TYR A 25 0.18 0.62 2.88
C TYR A 25 -0.96 -0.40 2.90
N LEU A 26 -1.54 -0.72 4.06
CA LEU A 26 -2.56 -1.77 4.21
C LEU A 26 -3.76 -1.58 3.28
N LEU A 27 -4.32 -0.36 3.27
CA LEU A 27 -5.50 -0.04 2.47
C LEU A 27 -5.23 -0.16 0.97
N ASP A 28 -4.08 0.37 0.53
CA ASP A 28 -3.72 0.40 -0.89
C ASP A 28 -3.27 -0.99 -1.40
N VAL A 29 -2.50 -1.73 -0.60
CA VAL A 29 -2.05 -3.08 -0.97
C VAL A 29 -3.20 -4.09 -0.92
N GLY A 30 -4.08 -4.02 0.08
CA GLY A 30 -5.28 -4.87 0.14
C GLY A 30 -6.27 -4.58 -1.00
N ALA A 31 -6.45 -3.31 -1.36
CA ALA A 31 -7.28 -2.95 -2.52
C ALA A 31 -6.65 -3.41 -3.85
N ALA A 32 -5.32 -3.41 -3.97
CA ALA A 32 -4.62 -3.96 -5.13
C ALA A 32 -4.85 -5.47 -5.28
N GLU A 33 -4.83 -6.22 -4.17
CA GLU A 33 -5.16 -7.66 -4.16
C GLU A 33 -6.61 -7.90 -4.58
N GLY A 34 -7.58 -7.16 -4.01
CA GLY A 34 -9.00 -7.28 -4.35
C GLY A 34 -9.32 -6.95 -5.82
N LEU A 35 -8.49 -6.13 -6.47
CA LEU A 35 -8.60 -5.80 -7.89
C LEU A 35 -7.78 -6.72 -8.81
N GLY A 36 -7.04 -7.70 -8.25
CA GLY A 36 -6.19 -8.61 -9.01
C GLY A 36 -4.99 -7.91 -9.66
N VAL A 37 -4.52 -6.81 -9.07
CA VAL A 37 -3.31 -6.12 -9.55
C VAL A 37 -2.10 -7.00 -9.24
N PRO A 38 -1.31 -7.41 -10.24
CA PRO A 38 -0.18 -8.30 -10.01
C PRO A 38 0.91 -7.59 -9.20
N LEU A 39 1.59 -8.32 -8.32
CA LEU A 39 2.64 -7.79 -7.45
C LEU A 39 3.77 -7.10 -8.25
N GLU A 40 4.03 -7.58 -9.46
CA GLU A 40 5.01 -7.03 -10.40
C GLU A 40 4.71 -5.57 -10.79
N ARG A 41 3.43 -5.14 -10.74
CA ARG A 41 3.05 -3.74 -10.98
C ARG A 41 3.41 -2.85 -9.80
N ILE A 42 3.24 -3.35 -8.58
CA ILE A 42 3.67 -2.65 -7.36
C ILE A 42 5.20 -2.55 -7.38
N GLN A 43 5.91 -3.65 -7.61
CA GLN A 43 7.38 -3.65 -7.72
C GLN A 43 7.86 -2.72 -8.84
N GLY A 44 7.22 -2.78 -10.01
CA GLY A 44 7.52 -1.89 -11.14
C GLY A 44 7.32 -0.42 -10.79
N THR A 45 6.33 -0.10 -9.95
CA THR A 45 6.11 1.26 -9.43
C THR A 45 7.26 1.71 -8.53
N LEU A 46 7.70 0.86 -7.59
CA LEU A 46 8.85 1.13 -6.73
C LEU A 46 10.14 1.38 -7.55
N VAL A 47 10.38 0.55 -8.56
CA VAL A 47 11.52 0.69 -9.49
C VAL A 47 11.41 1.99 -10.28
N ALA A 48 10.21 2.32 -10.78
CA ALA A 48 9.99 3.52 -11.58
C ALA A 48 10.21 4.82 -10.79
N VAL A 49 9.85 4.85 -9.49
CA VAL A 49 10.02 6.04 -8.65
C VAL A 49 11.40 6.14 -8.01
N ALA A 50 12.17 5.06 -7.96
CA ALA A 50 13.52 5.02 -7.35
C ALA A 50 14.44 6.19 -7.74
N PRO A 51 14.59 6.57 -9.03
CA PRO A 51 15.46 7.70 -9.40
C PRO A 51 14.91 9.07 -8.97
N VAL A 52 13.63 9.17 -8.63
CA VAL A 52 12.98 10.43 -8.21
C VAL A 52 13.04 10.61 -6.70
N VAL A 53 12.72 9.56 -5.95
CA VAL A 53 12.57 9.64 -4.48
C VAL A 53 13.81 9.19 -3.71
N GLY A 54 14.74 8.50 -4.40
CA GLY A 54 15.97 7.94 -3.85
C GLY A 54 15.81 6.48 -3.38
N SER A 55 16.88 5.68 -3.53
CA SER A 55 16.87 4.25 -3.20
C SER A 55 16.56 3.95 -1.73
N ALA A 56 16.96 4.83 -0.79
CA ALA A 56 16.68 4.65 0.62
C ALA A 56 15.18 4.57 0.93
N ARG A 57 14.37 5.46 0.32
CA ARG A 57 12.91 5.44 0.47
C ARG A 57 12.27 4.23 -0.18
N VAL A 58 12.81 3.77 -1.31
CA VAL A 58 12.30 2.56 -1.98
C VAL A 58 12.55 1.31 -1.14
N VAL A 59 13.74 1.18 -0.53
CA VAL A 59 14.06 0.06 0.36
C VAL A 59 13.20 0.11 1.62
N SER A 60 13.02 1.31 2.21
CA SER A 60 12.10 1.53 3.34
C SER A 60 10.68 1.10 2.99
N ALA A 61 10.14 1.55 1.86
CA ALA A 61 8.81 1.19 1.40
C ALA A 61 8.66 -0.31 1.15
N ALA A 62 9.63 -0.97 0.52
CA ALA A 62 9.60 -2.41 0.30
C ALA A 62 9.52 -3.20 1.61
N ARG A 63 10.27 -2.77 2.64
CA ARG A 63 10.19 -3.31 3.99
C ARG A 63 8.82 -3.05 4.61
N ASN A 64 8.34 -1.81 4.57
CA ASN A 64 7.08 -1.41 5.19
C ASN A 64 5.87 -2.11 4.57
N ILE A 65 5.88 -2.32 3.24
CA ILE A 65 4.88 -3.14 2.54
C ILE A 65 4.96 -4.59 3.03
N GLY A 66 6.16 -5.16 3.15
CA GLY A 66 6.36 -6.49 3.70
C GLY A 66 5.83 -6.63 5.13
N GLU A 67 6.11 -5.65 6.00
CA GLU A 67 5.60 -5.60 7.38
C GLU A 67 4.09 -5.44 7.43
N ALA A 68 3.50 -4.66 6.51
CA ALA A 68 2.04 -4.49 6.42
C ALA A 68 1.31 -5.83 6.22
N PHE A 69 1.86 -6.76 5.43
CA PHE A 69 1.28 -8.11 5.28
C PHE A 69 1.28 -8.94 6.57
N TRP A 70 2.13 -8.60 7.53
CA TRP A 70 2.23 -9.28 8.83
C TRP A 70 1.55 -8.53 9.97
N LEU A 71 1.08 -7.31 9.75
CA LEU A 71 0.33 -6.56 10.76
C LEU A 71 -1.04 -7.23 10.96
N PRO A 72 -1.42 -7.58 12.20
CA PRO A 72 -2.78 -7.95 12.51
C PRO A 72 -3.69 -6.79 12.09
N VAL A 73 -4.62 -7.07 11.18
CA VAL A 73 -5.71 -6.14 10.93
C VAL A 73 -6.65 -6.33 12.10
N ASP A 74 -6.51 -5.52 13.15
CA ASP A 74 -7.55 -5.44 14.16
C ASP A 74 -8.79 -4.91 13.43
N ASP A 75 -9.78 -5.79 13.29
CA ASP A 75 -11.06 -5.51 12.63
C ASP A 75 -11.84 -4.54 13.51
N GLU A 76 -11.45 -3.27 13.50
CA GLU A 76 -12.24 -2.18 14.09
C GLU A 76 -13.43 -1.91 13.17
N GLY A 77 -14.45 -2.77 13.30
CA GLY A 77 -15.67 -2.70 12.51
C GLY A 77 -16.93 -3.28 13.17
N GLU A 78 -16.87 -3.86 14.37
CA GLU A 78 -18.08 -4.25 15.09
C GLU A 78 -18.50 -3.11 16.04
N GLU A 79 -19.39 -2.24 15.55
CA GLU A 79 -20.21 -1.41 16.45
C GLU A 79 -20.88 -2.35 17.47
N PRO A 80 -20.70 -2.16 18.79
CA PRO A 80 -21.37 -2.99 19.77
C PRO A 80 -22.88 -2.86 19.59
N GLY A 81 -23.45 -3.89 18.96
CA GLY A 81 -24.87 -4.04 18.74
C GLY A 81 -25.59 -3.85 20.07
N ALA A 82 -26.39 -2.79 20.12
CA ALA A 82 -27.42 -2.60 21.12
C ALA A 82 -28.26 -3.88 21.21
N ALA A 83 -28.12 -4.62 22.31
CA ALA A 83 -29.05 -5.66 22.71
C ALA A 83 -29.40 -5.40 24.18
N THR A 84 -30.53 -4.69 24.32
CA THR A 84 -31.61 -4.83 25.32
C THR A 84 -31.33 -5.58 26.61
#